data_AF-A0A2E1E9J7-F1
#
_entry.id   AF-A0A2E1E9J7-F1
#
_cell.length_a   1.000
_cell.length_b   1.000
_cell.length_c   1.000
_cell.angle_alpha   90.00
_cell.angle_beta   90.00
_cell.angle_gamma   90.00
#
_symmetry.space_group_name_H-M   'P 1'
#
loop_
_entity.id
_entity.type
_entity.pdbx_description
1 polymer ?
#
loop_
_entity_poly.entity_id
_entity_poly.type
_entity_poly.pdbx_seq_one_letter_code
_entity_poly.pdbx_strand_id
1 'polypeptide(L)'
;MKNLISILNIEFLIKRDSFRNWRMILFISALALAMISSGHSADKKIFLIASLNSKIKALKSQFIENKTDLMNLKKETNVVKKLSINGIRPSSNPPIKIIVQSK
;
A
#
# COMPACT_ATOMS: atom_id res chain seq x y z
N MET A 1 -51.06 -19.05 -2.26
CA MET A 1 -50.32 -19.78 -3.32
C MET A 1 -50.53 -19.22 -4.72
N LYS A 2 -51.76 -18.86 -5.13
CA LYS A 2 -52.03 -18.31 -6.49
C LYS A 2 -51.23 -17.04 -6.85
N ASN A 3 -50.97 -16.16 -5.88
CA ASN A 3 -50.26 -14.88 -6.12
C ASN A 3 -48.76 -15.04 -6.40
N LEU A 4 -48.11 -16.06 -5.81
CA LEU A 4 -46.70 -16.40 -6.11
C LEU A 4 -46.58 -17.01 -7.51
N ILE A 5 -47.55 -17.86 -7.86
CA ILE A 5 -47.61 -18.51 -9.18
C ILE A 5 -47.86 -17.47 -10.28
N SER A 6 -48.70 -16.46 -10.06
CA SER A 6 -48.93 -15.36 -11.03
C SER A 6 -47.70 -14.45 -11.23
N ILE A 7 -46.82 -14.35 -10.23
CA ILE A 7 -45.53 -13.64 -10.35
C ILE A 7 -44.54 -14.45 -11.20
N LEU A 8 -44.48 -15.77 -11.00
CA LEU A 8 -43.65 -16.67 -11.81
C LEU A 8 -44.18 -16.81 -13.26
N ASN A 9 -45.51 -16.80 -13.45
CA ASN A 9 -46.16 -17.06 -14.74
C ASN A 9 -46.22 -15.84 -15.67
N ILE A 10 -45.38 -14.81 -15.48
CA ILE A 10 -45.26 -13.64 -16.38
C ILE A 10 -46.53 -12.76 -16.43
N GLU A 11 -47.60 -13.14 -15.72
CA GLU A 11 -48.87 -12.42 -15.68
C GLU A 11 -48.72 -10.98 -15.14
N PHE A 12 -47.71 -10.74 -14.30
CA PHE A 12 -47.27 -9.42 -13.84
C PHE A 12 -46.81 -8.48 -14.97
N LEU A 13 -46.24 -9.03 -16.06
CA LEU A 13 -45.75 -8.25 -17.20
C LEU A 13 -46.83 -8.01 -18.27
N ILE A 14 -47.99 -8.68 -18.23
CA ILE A 14 -48.99 -8.63 -19.32
C ILE A 14 -50.29 -7.92 -18.89
N LYS A 15 -50.51 -7.71 -17.59
CA LYS A 15 -51.71 -7.03 -17.06
C LYS A 15 -51.77 -5.53 -17.44
N ARG A 16 -52.96 -4.93 -17.35
CA ARG A 16 -53.26 -3.54 -17.77
C ARG A 16 -52.32 -2.45 -17.18
N ASP A 17 -51.65 -2.70 -16.06
CA ASP A 17 -50.65 -1.82 -15.42
C ASP A 17 -49.17 -2.18 -15.73
N SER A 18 -48.94 -3.02 -16.74
CA SER A 18 -47.63 -3.58 -17.12
C SER A 18 -46.51 -2.54 -17.31
N PHE A 19 -46.84 -1.34 -17.78
CA PHE A 19 -45.86 -0.28 -18.02
C PHE A 19 -45.07 0.10 -16.74
N ARG A 20 -45.73 0.11 -15.57
CA ARG A 20 -45.08 0.40 -14.29
C ARG A 20 -44.07 -0.69 -13.90
N ASN A 21 -44.40 -1.93 -14.21
CA ASN A 21 -43.62 -3.12 -13.90
C ASN A 21 -42.38 -3.22 -14.79
N TRP A 22 -42.51 -2.94 -16.09
CA TRP A 22 -41.39 -2.84 -17.02
C TRP A 22 -40.38 -1.77 -16.61
N ARG A 23 -40.85 -0.59 -16.18
CA ARG A 23 -39.96 0.46 -15.67
C ARG A 23 -39.20 0.02 -14.41
N MET A 24 -39.84 -0.73 -13.52
CA MET A 24 -39.19 -1.28 -12.32
C MET A 24 -38.12 -2.33 -12.68
N ILE A 25 -38.40 -3.23 -13.63
CA ILE A 25 -37.45 -4.25 -14.08
C ILE A 25 -36.23 -3.59 -14.73
N LEU A 26 -36.44 -2.61 -15.61
CA LEU A 26 -35.35 -1.85 -16.23
C LEU A 26 -34.51 -1.11 -15.18
N PHE A 27 -35.17 -0.53 -14.17
CA PHE A 27 -34.47 0.14 -13.07
C PHE A 27 -33.57 -0.82 -12.28
N ILE A 28 -34.09 -1.99 -11.88
CA ILE A 28 -33.32 -2.98 -11.13
C ILE A 28 -32.20 -3.58 -12.00
N SER A 29 -32.46 -3.83 -13.28
CA SER A 29 -31.43 -4.31 -14.22
C SER A 29 -30.30 -3.30 -14.40
N ALA A 30 -30.63 -2.01 -14.59
CA ALA A 30 -29.65 -0.95 -14.67
C ALA A 30 -28.86 -0.80 -13.36
N LEU A 31 -29.52 -0.92 -12.22
CA LEU A 31 -28.88 -0.88 -10.90
C LEU A 31 -27.93 -2.07 -10.69
N ALA A 32 -28.32 -3.26 -11.12
CA ALA A 32 -27.48 -4.45 -11.06
C ALA A 32 -26.22 -4.28 -11.92
N LEU A 33 -26.35 -3.76 -13.14
CA LEU A 33 -25.22 -3.44 -14.01
C LEU A 33 -24.29 -2.40 -13.38
N ALA A 34 -24.85 -1.35 -12.76
CA ALA A 34 -24.09 -0.34 -12.06
C ALA A 34 -23.30 -0.93 -10.87
N MET A 35 -23.91 -1.82 -10.08
CA MET A 35 -23.23 -2.50 -8.97
C MET A 35 -22.10 -3.40 -9.46
N ILE A 36 -22.31 -4.19 -10.52
CA ILE A 36 -21.26 -5.05 -11.09
C ILE A 36 -20.08 -4.20 -11.57
N SER A 37 -20.35 -3.12 -12.30
CA SER A 37 -19.32 -2.20 -12.79
C SER A 37 -18.54 -1.52 -11.64
N SER A 38 -19.25 -1.12 -10.59
CA SER A 38 -18.64 -0.53 -9.39
C SER A 38 -17.77 -1.54 -8.65
N GLY A 39 -18.24 -2.78 -8.50
CA GLY A 39 -17.49 -3.87 -7.87
C GLY A 39 -16.16 -4.14 -8.57
N HIS A 40 -16.20 -4.29 -9.91
CA HIS A 40 -14.98 -4.53 -10.69
C HIS A 40 -13.97 -3.37 -10.59
N SER A 41 -14.47 -2.14 -10.50
CA SER A 41 -13.61 -0.95 -10.31
C SER A 41 -12.96 -0.93 -8.93
N ALA A 42 -13.67 -1.39 -7.89
CA ALA A 42 -13.12 -1.52 -6.53
C ALA A 42 -12.04 -2.62 -6.50
N ASP A 43 -12.30 -3.77 -7.11
CA ASP A 43 -11.35 -4.89 -7.18
C ASP A 43 -10.03 -4.45 -7.82
N LYS A 44 -10.10 -3.75 -8.96
CA LYS A 44 -8.90 -3.21 -9.63
C LYS A 44 -8.08 -2.30 -8.72
N LYS A 45 -8.74 -1.45 -7.93
CA LYS A 45 -8.06 -0.58 -6.96
C LYS A 45 -7.41 -1.37 -5.83
N ILE A 46 -8.07 -2.42 -5.33
CA ILE A 46 -7.53 -3.28 -4.28
C ILE A 46 -6.24 -3.98 -4.76
N PHE A 47 -6.25 -4.55 -5.97
CA PHE A 47 -5.05 -5.15 -6.57
C PHE A 47 -3.92 -4.13 -6.73
N LEU A 48 -4.23 -2.91 -7.18
CA LEU A 48 -3.24 -1.83 -7.27
C LEU A 48 -2.64 -1.51 -5.89
N ILE A 49 -3.47 -1.35 -4.86
CA ILE A 49 -3.03 -1.08 -3.49
C ILE A 49 -2.11 -2.19 -2.98
N ALA A 50 -2.47 -3.46 -3.20
CA ALA A 50 -1.62 -4.60 -2.82
C ALA A 50 -0.25 -4.54 -3.52
N SER A 51 -0.22 -4.22 -4.82
CA SER A 51 1.03 -4.09 -5.57
C SER A 51 1.90 -2.94 -5.06
N LEU A 52 1.30 -1.80 -4.73
CA LEU A 52 2.00 -0.63 -4.18
C LEU A 52 2.55 -0.91 -2.79
N ASN A 53 1.78 -1.58 -1.94
CA ASN A 53 2.24 -1.98 -0.61
C ASN A 53 3.45 -2.93 -0.67
N SER A 54 3.46 -3.86 -1.63
CA SER A 54 4.61 -4.72 -1.87
C SER A 54 5.86 -3.91 -2.23
N LYS A 55 5.72 -2.92 -3.14
CA LYS A 55 6.81 -2.00 -3.51
C LYS A 55 7.32 -1.19 -2.31
N ILE A 56 6.42 -0.65 -1.49
CA ILE A 56 6.79 0.09 -0.27
C ILE A 56 7.58 -0.81 0.68
N LYS A 57 7.14 -2.06 0.87
CA LYS A 57 7.84 -3.02 1.73
C LYS A 57 9.25 -3.33 1.21
N ALA A 58 9.40 -3.53 -0.11
CA ALA A 58 10.70 -3.75 -0.73
C ALA A 58 11.64 -2.55 -0.54
N LEU A 59 11.18 -1.33 -0.80
CA LEU A 59 11.97 -0.10 -0.60
C LEU A 59 12.37 0.09 0.86
N LYS A 60 11.47 -0.16 1.82
CA LYS A 60 11.79 -0.11 3.24
C LYS A 60 12.86 -1.13 3.63
N SER A 61 12.79 -2.35 3.07
CA SER A 61 13.80 -3.37 3.30
C SER A 61 15.17 -2.91 2.81
N GLN A 62 15.25 -2.40 1.58
CA GLN A 62 16.49 -1.85 1.01
C GLN A 62 17.04 -0.68 1.84
N PHE A 63 16.17 0.21 2.33
CA PHE A 63 16.60 1.31 3.18
C PHE A 63 17.22 0.82 4.51
N ILE A 64 16.60 -0.19 5.13
CA ILE A 64 17.10 -0.76 6.40
C ILE A 64 18.45 -1.44 6.18
N GLU A 65 18.59 -2.20 5.09
CA GLU A 65 19.85 -2.84 4.70
C GLU A 65 20.96 -1.80 4.50
N ASN A 66 20.73 -0.81 3.63
CA ASN A 66 21.70 0.26 3.36
C ASN A 66 22.08 1.04 4.63
N LYS A 67 21.10 1.33 5.51
CA LYS A 67 21.35 1.99 6.79
C LYS A 67 22.25 1.14 7.69
N THR A 68 22.03 -0.16 7.71
CA THR A 68 22.80 -1.12 8.50
C THR A 68 24.23 -1.21 8.00
N ASP A 69 24.42 -1.26 6.68
CA ASP A 69 25.74 -1.25 6.05
C ASP A 69 26.51 0.04 6.33
N LEU A 70 25.85 1.20 6.20
CA LEU A 70 26.45 2.47 6.56
C LEU A 70 26.88 2.49 8.03
N MET A 71 26.02 2.00 8.93
CA MET A 71 26.34 1.94 10.35
C MET A 71 27.51 1.01 10.62
N ASN A 72 27.59 -0.13 9.94
CA ASN A 72 28.73 -1.04 10.02
C ASN A 72 30.03 -0.40 9.50
N LEU A 73 29.97 0.36 8.41
CA LEU A 73 31.11 1.10 7.88
C LEU A 73 31.57 2.22 8.82
N LYS A 74 30.62 2.90 9.50
CA LYS A 74 30.90 3.97 10.46
C LYS A 74 31.48 3.48 11.79
N LYS A 75 31.32 2.18 12.13
CA LYS A 75 31.85 1.62 13.38
C LYS A 75 33.34 1.93 13.53
N GLU A 76 33.70 2.44 14.71
CA GLU A 76 35.08 2.78 15.05
C GLU A 76 36.03 1.60 14.84
N THR A 77 35.64 0.40 15.26
CA THR A 77 36.41 -0.84 15.01
C THR A 77 36.69 -1.08 13.53
N ASN A 78 35.73 -0.78 12.64
CA ASN A 78 35.90 -0.96 11.20
C ASN A 78 36.85 0.10 10.62
N VAL A 79 36.70 1.35 11.07
CA VAL A 79 37.59 2.46 10.71
C VAL A 79 39.03 2.18 11.18
N VAL A 80 39.22 1.81 12.45
CA VAL A 80 40.52 1.46 13.03
C VAL A 80 41.15 0.27 12.31
N LYS A 81 40.37 -0.78 12.00
CA LYS A 81 40.87 -1.95 11.26
C LYS A 81 41.36 -1.57 9.85
N LYS A 82 40.71 -0.63 9.18
CA LYS A 82 41.11 -0.19 7.82
C LYS A 82 42.31 0.75 7.85
N LEU A 83 42.37 1.63 8.86
CA LEU A 83 43.45 2.61 9.03
C LEU A 83 44.73 2.02 9.66
N SER A 84 44.65 0.86 10.31
CA SER A 84 45.80 0.18 10.91
C SER A 84 46.86 -0.24 9.88
N ILE A 85 46.44 -0.54 8.65
CA ILE A 85 47.34 -0.82 7.52
C ILE A 85 48.25 0.39 7.22
N ASN A 86 47.72 1.60 7.42
CA ASN A 86 48.44 2.85 7.24
C ASN A 86 49.16 3.31 8.52
N GLY A 87 49.21 2.47 9.57
CA GLY A 87 49.87 2.78 10.84
C GLY A 87 49.10 3.74 11.76
N ILE A 88 47.90 4.18 11.37
CA ILE A 88 47.08 5.12 12.13
C ILE A 88 46.33 4.37 13.24
N ARG A 89 46.40 4.88 14.46
CA ARG A 89 45.78 4.27 15.66
C ARG A 89 45.00 5.32 16.46
N PRO A 90 43.92 4.91 17.16
CA PRO A 90 43.22 5.80 18.08
C PRO A 90 44.15 6.24 19.22
N SER A 91 44.00 7.48 19.67
CA SER A 91 44.77 8.02 20.80
C SER A 91 44.28 7.38 22.10
N SER A 92 45.21 6.83 22.90
CA SER A 92 44.90 6.40 24.26
C SER A 92 44.65 7.56 25.21
N ASN A 93 45.15 8.75 24.87
CA ASN A 93 45.05 9.94 25.72
C ASN A 93 43.95 10.88 25.20
N PRO A 94 43.15 11.48 26.10
CA PRO A 94 42.10 12.39 25.71
C PRO A 94 42.65 13.66 25.06
N PRO A 95 41.89 14.29 24.14
CA PRO A 95 42.31 15.53 23.49
C PRO A 95 42.40 16.69 24.50
N ILE A 96 43.44 17.51 24.38
CA ILE A 96 43.65 18.68 25.25
C ILE A 96 42.95 19.89 24.60
N LYS A 97 42.10 20.58 25.35
CA LYS A 97 41.46 21.82 24.89
C LYS A 97 42.51 22.95 24.90
N ILE A 98 42.89 23.43 23.72
CA ILE A 98 43.74 24.61 23.58
C ILE A 98 42.82 25.85 23.64
N ILE A 99 43.00 26.69 24.67
CA ILE A 99 42.33 27.98 24.78
C ILE A 99 43.35 29.06 24.40
N VAL A 100 43.13 29.72 23.27
CA VAL A 100 43.99 30.82 22.82
C VAL A 100 43.53 32.09 23.53
N GLN A 101 44.38 32.66 24.39
CA GLN A 101 44.14 34.00 24.91
C GLN A 101 44.62 35.00 23.85
N SER A 102 43.68 35.70 23.22
CA SER A 102 44.01 36.89 22.43
C SER A 102 44.41 38.01 23.38
N LYS A 103 45.52 38.68 23.06
CA LYS A 103 45.96 39.90 23.74
C LYS A 103 45.11 41.09 23.32
#